data_AF-A0A4Q2Y7W3-F1
#
_entry.id   AF-A0A4Q2Y7W3-F1
#
_cell.length_a   1.000
_cell.length_b   1.000
_cell.length_c   1.000
_cell.angle_alpha   90.00
_cell.angle_beta   90.00
_cell.angle_gamma   90.00
#
_symmetry.space_group_name_H-M   'P 1'
#
loop_
_entity.id
_entity.type
_entity.pdbx_description
1 polymer ?
#
loop_
_entity_poly.entity_id
_entity_poly.type
_entity_poly.pdbx_seq_one_letter_code
_entity_poly.pdbx_strand_id
1 'polypeptide(L)'
;MGITLDADGMLGSQELRQLRSGAEAYPFADDDARVVYKLFNLRANGSLGKRVTLEQVGEERHEIVLHDATLRDTLEKLIVLNDAGGHPTEIVGLSDDGNFLIAKQPLAMPYADFLKDRKVATAAILAIIPPYTRLNREIAVFWLREQAWIVCDLHNGNIMRNRENVPTIIDALVGTL
;
A
#
# COMPACT_ATOMS: atom_id res chain seq x y z
N MET A 1 11.80 -19.18 3.20
CA MET A 1 10.43 -18.74 2.85
C MET A 1 9.72 -19.68 1.88
N GLY A 2 10.39 -20.66 1.26
CA GLY A 2 9.70 -21.66 0.42
C GLY A 2 8.99 -21.07 -0.81
N ILE A 3 9.35 -19.86 -1.24
CA ILE A 3 8.84 -19.21 -2.46
C ILE A 3 9.82 -19.51 -3.59
N THR A 4 9.30 -19.94 -4.72
CA THR A 4 10.08 -20.29 -5.91
C THR A 4 9.53 -19.53 -7.12
N LEU A 5 10.43 -19.16 -8.02
CA LEU A 5 10.10 -18.61 -9.33
C LEU A 5 10.25 -19.73 -10.35
N ASP A 6 9.19 -20.07 -11.08
CA ASP A 6 9.27 -21.08 -12.13
C ASP A 6 9.87 -20.53 -13.43
N ALA A 7 10.02 -21.42 -14.42
CA ALA A 7 10.60 -21.07 -15.72
C ALA A 7 9.76 -20.04 -16.51
N ASP A 8 8.48 -19.92 -16.19
CA ASP A 8 7.55 -18.98 -16.81
C ASP A 8 7.51 -17.64 -16.05
N GLY A 9 8.32 -17.49 -14.99
CA GLY A 9 8.40 -16.27 -14.18
C GLY A 9 7.24 -16.12 -13.19
N MET A 10 6.51 -17.20 -12.91
CA MET A 10 5.44 -17.22 -11.93
C MET A 10 5.98 -17.57 -10.54
N LEU A 11 5.57 -16.80 -9.54
CA LEU A 11 5.90 -17.07 -8.15
C LEU A 11 4.90 -18.05 -7.54
N GLY A 12 5.42 -19.09 -6.90
CA GLY A 12 4.64 -20.08 -6.17
C GLY A 12 5.30 -20.47 -4.85
N SER A 13 4.51 -21.04 -3.94
CA SER A 13 5.00 -21.59 -2.68
C SER A 13 4.21 -22.82 -2.28
N GLN A 14 4.87 -23.80 -1.65
CA GLN A 14 4.21 -24.97 -1.04
C GLN A 14 3.86 -24.73 0.43
N GLU A 15 4.52 -23.77 1.07
CA GLU A 15 4.38 -23.46 2.50
C GLU A 15 3.45 -22.26 2.74
N LEU A 16 3.39 -21.33 1.78
CA LEU A 16 2.65 -20.08 1.90
C LEU A 16 1.47 -20.04 0.93
N ARG A 17 0.34 -19.52 1.41
CA ARG A 17 -0.85 -19.34 0.59
C ARG A 17 -0.75 -18.05 -0.20
N GLN A 18 -0.66 -18.16 -1.52
CA GLN A 18 -0.67 -16.99 -2.39
C GLN A 18 -2.03 -16.27 -2.28
N LEU A 19 -2.00 -14.97 -1.99
CA LEU A 19 -3.19 -14.13 -2.03
C LEU A 19 -3.37 -13.54 -3.43
N ARG A 20 -4.56 -13.00 -3.70
CA ARG A 20 -4.80 -12.29 -4.95
C ARG A 20 -3.77 -11.16 -5.08
N SER A 21 -2.96 -11.22 -6.14
CA SER A 21 -1.94 -10.20 -6.38
C SER A 21 -2.59 -8.88 -6.76
N GLY A 22 -2.11 -7.79 -6.16
CA GLY A 22 -2.40 -6.44 -6.57
C GLY A 22 -1.51 -6.01 -7.73
N ALA A 23 -1.55 -4.72 -8.07
CA ALA A 23 -0.69 -4.18 -9.12
C ALA A 23 0.79 -4.08 -8.73
N GLU A 24 1.11 -4.09 -7.43
CA GLU A 24 2.43 -3.64 -6.94
C GLU A 24 3.31 -4.76 -6.37
N ALA A 25 2.73 -5.81 -5.82
CA ALA A 25 3.46 -6.87 -5.14
C ALA A 25 2.72 -8.21 -5.26
N TYR A 26 3.49 -9.28 -5.09
CA TYR A 26 2.98 -10.64 -4.93
C TYR A 26 2.84 -10.98 -3.44
N PRO A 27 1.61 -11.04 -2.91
CA PRO A 27 1.35 -11.34 -1.51
C PRO A 27 1.29 -12.85 -1.24
N PHE A 28 1.98 -13.30 -0.19
CA PHE A 28 1.97 -14.65 0.32
C PHE A 28 1.62 -14.64 1.82
N ALA A 29 0.53 -15.29 2.19
CA ALA A 29 0.12 -15.43 3.58
C ALA A 29 0.80 -16.64 4.23
N ASP A 30 1.41 -16.40 5.37
CA ASP A 30 1.83 -17.41 6.35
C ASP A 30 0.74 -17.46 7.42
N ASP A 31 -0.16 -18.44 7.29
CA ASP A 31 -1.33 -18.57 8.17
C ASP A 31 -0.93 -18.99 9.60
N ASP A 32 0.17 -19.71 9.75
CA ASP A 32 0.72 -20.16 11.04
C ASP A 32 1.37 -18.99 11.79
N ALA A 33 2.26 -18.25 11.12
CA ALA A 33 2.90 -17.08 11.70
C ALA A 33 1.99 -15.83 11.74
N ARG A 34 0.81 -15.90 11.09
CA ARG A 34 -0.18 -14.82 11.00
C ARG A 34 0.38 -13.55 10.36
N VAL A 35 1.11 -13.70 9.26
CA VAL A 35 1.72 -12.59 8.52
C VAL A 35 1.52 -12.73 7.02
N VAL A 36 1.71 -11.64 6.28
CA VAL A 36 1.74 -11.59 4.83
C VAL A 36 3.10 -11.07 4.40
N TYR A 37 3.79 -11.83 3.57
CA TYR A 37 4.98 -11.40 2.85
C TYR A 37 4.56 -10.76 1.52
N LYS A 38 5.09 -9.58 1.21
CA LYS A 38 4.85 -8.85 -0.03
C LYS A 38 6.15 -8.76 -0.80
N LEU A 39 6.18 -9.41 -1.96
CA LEU A 39 7.35 -9.44 -2.83
C LEU A 39 7.18 -8.40 -3.93
N PHE A 40 8.01 -7.35 -3.91
CA PHE A 40 8.06 -6.31 -4.92
C PHE A 40 9.16 -6.60 -5.94
N ASN A 41 8.81 -6.72 -7.21
CA ASN A 41 9.73 -7.13 -8.27
C ASN A 41 10.66 -5.99 -8.72
N LEU A 42 11.94 -6.07 -8.39
CA LEU A 42 12.97 -5.07 -8.71
C LEU A 42 13.39 -5.05 -10.18
N ARG A 43 13.07 -6.11 -10.96
CA ARG A 43 13.45 -6.22 -12.39
C ARG A 43 12.50 -5.50 -13.34
N ALA A 44 11.27 -5.22 -12.92
CA ALA A 44 10.30 -4.53 -13.75
C ALA A 44 10.80 -3.10 -13.97
N ASN A 45 11.20 -2.72 -15.20
CA ASN A 45 11.49 -1.37 -15.73
C ASN A 45 12.02 -0.25 -14.78
N GLY A 46 12.57 -0.58 -13.62
CA GLY A 46 12.76 0.31 -12.47
C GLY A 46 11.50 0.64 -11.63
N SER A 47 10.28 0.23 -12.03
CA SER A 47 9.04 0.57 -11.32
C SER A 47 8.63 -0.45 -10.25
N LEU A 48 8.25 0.04 -9.07
CA LEU A 48 7.88 -0.75 -7.88
C LEU A 48 6.52 -0.32 -7.33
N GLY A 49 5.53 -0.39 -8.21
CA GLY A 49 4.16 0.02 -7.93
C GLY A 49 3.87 1.43 -8.44
N LYS A 50 2.98 2.13 -7.75
CA LYS A 50 2.51 3.47 -8.14
C LYS A 50 2.72 4.48 -7.03
N ARG A 51 2.91 5.74 -7.43
CA ARG A 51 2.81 6.92 -6.58
C ARG A 51 1.78 7.88 -7.16
N VAL A 52 1.28 8.79 -6.34
CA VAL A 52 0.39 9.86 -6.80
C VAL A 52 1.02 11.23 -6.70
N THR A 53 0.58 12.12 -7.59
CA THR A 53 0.88 13.56 -7.56
C THR A 53 -0.40 14.34 -7.77
N LEU A 54 -0.46 15.54 -7.20
CA LEU A 54 -1.45 16.55 -7.58
C LEU A 54 -0.82 17.41 -8.68
N GLU A 55 -1.42 17.40 -9.86
CA GLU A 55 -0.90 18.15 -11.02
C GLU A 55 -1.92 19.15 -11.52
N GLN A 56 -1.44 20.32 -11.94
CA GLN A 56 -2.27 21.32 -12.60
C GLN A 56 -2.46 20.95 -14.07
N VAL A 57 -3.72 20.85 -14.51
CA VAL A 57 -4.13 20.53 -15.87
C VAL A 57 -4.89 21.73 -16.45
N GLY A 58 -4.23 22.52 -17.29
CA GLY A 58 -4.77 23.80 -17.78
C GLY A 58 -4.66 24.92 -16.73
N GLU A 59 -5.46 25.98 -16.86
CA GLU A 59 -5.29 27.18 -16.02
C GLU A 59 -5.86 27.03 -14.60
N GLU A 60 -6.98 26.33 -14.39
CA GLU A 60 -7.70 26.33 -13.11
C GLU A 60 -8.07 24.94 -12.55
N ARG A 61 -7.60 23.86 -13.20
CA ARG A 61 -7.96 22.49 -12.79
C ARG A 61 -6.75 21.75 -12.27
N HIS A 62 -6.97 20.98 -11.20
CA HIS A 62 -5.98 20.05 -10.68
C HIS A 62 -6.51 18.62 -10.79
N GLU A 63 -5.61 17.66 -10.98
CA GLU A 63 -5.92 16.24 -11.07
C GLU A 63 -4.95 15.40 -10.25
N ILE A 64 -5.40 14.23 -9.83
CA ILE A 64 -4.54 13.22 -9.25
C ILE A 64 -4.01 12.35 -10.38
N VAL A 65 -2.69 12.35 -10.54
CA VAL A 65 -1.98 11.61 -11.59
C VAL A 65 -1.22 10.46 -10.97
N LEU A 66 -1.29 9.29 -11.60
CA LEU A 66 -0.57 8.09 -11.20
C LEU A 66 0.73 8.00 -11.97
N HIS A 67 1.84 7.85 -11.26
CA HIS A 67 3.17 7.63 -11.83
C HIS A 67 3.70 6.28 -11.42
N ASP A 68 4.60 5.74 -12.25
CA ASP A 68 5.45 4.62 -11.85
C ASP A 68 6.29 5.05 -10.63
N ALA A 69 6.26 4.24 -9.57
CA ALA A 69 7.05 4.46 -8.37
C ALA A 69 8.46 3.90 -8.55
N THR A 70 9.48 4.62 -8.08
CA THR A 70 10.83 4.08 -7.90
C THR A 70 10.93 3.31 -6.58
N LEU A 71 12.05 2.59 -6.36
CA LEU A 71 12.33 1.99 -5.05
C LEU A 71 12.23 3.01 -3.91
N ARG A 72 12.74 4.23 -4.12
CA ARG A 72 12.70 5.29 -3.12
C ARG A 72 11.26 5.67 -2.77
N ASP A 73 10.40 5.80 -3.77
CA ASP A 73 8.98 6.13 -3.57
C ASP A 73 8.25 5.00 -2.82
N THR A 74 8.54 3.74 -3.14
CA THR A 74 7.97 2.58 -2.43
C THR A 74 8.42 2.54 -0.98
N LEU A 75 9.70 2.78 -0.70
CA LEU A 75 10.23 2.85 0.66
C LEU A 75 9.59 4.00 1.44
N GLU A 76 9.49 5.18 0.84
CA GLU A 76 8.86 6.35 1.45
C GLU A 76 7.38 6.07 1.76
N LYS A 77 6.65 5.46 0.83
CA LYS A 77 5.27 5.03 1.05
C LYS A 77 5.13 4.13 2.28
N LEU A 78 5.99 3.11 2.40
CA LEU A 78 5.96 2.20 3.54
C LEU A 78 6.24 2.95 4.85
N ILE A 79 7.25 3.82 4.87
CA ILE A 79 7.61 4.63 6.05
C ILE A 79 6.46 5.55 6.44
N VAL A 80 5.93 6.32 5.48
CA VAL A 80 4.87 7.30 5.70
C VAL A 80 3.60 6.65 6.21
N LEU A 81 3.16 5.55 5.60
CA LEU A 81 1.95 4.84 6.05
C LEU A 81 2.17 4.23 7.43
N ASN A 82 3.33 3.62 7.69
CA ASN A 82 3.63 3.03 8.99
C ASN A 82 3.64 4.09 10.10
N ASP A 83 4.30 5.21 9.87
CA ASP A 83 4.42 6.31 10.83
C ASP A 83 3.11 7.07 11.03
N ALA A 84 2.27 7.14 10.00
CA ALA A 84 0.96 7.77 10.11
C ALA A 84 -0.02 6.93 10.93
N GLY A 85 0.24 5.65 11.17
CA GLY A 85 -0.69 4.74 11.86
C GLY A 85 -1.50 3.84 10.93
N GLY A 86 -1.06 3.68 9.68
CA GLY A 86 -1.48 2.60 8.81
C GLY A 86 -1.06 1.24 9.34
N HIS A 87 -1.45 0.17 8.65
CA HIS A 87 -1.14 -1.18 9.12
C HIS A 87 0.38 -1.43 9.03
N PRO A 88 1.03 -1.85 10.12
CA PRO A 88 2.48 -1.87 10.19
C PRO A 88 3.08 -2.79 9.14
N THR A 89 4.08 -2.27 8.43
CA THR A 89 4.76 -2.98 7.35
C THR A 89 6.25 -2.78 7.49
N GLU A 90 6.98 -3.87 7.68
CA GLU A 90 8.43 -3.86 7.84
C GLU A 90 9.12 -4.42 6.60
N ILE A 91 10.28 -3.87 6.25
CA ILE A 91 11.14 -4.47 5.22
C ILE A 91 11.98 -5.54 5.90
N VAL A 92 11.86 -6.78 5.42
CA VAL A 92 12.57 -7.93 6.01
C VAL A 92 13.79 -8.35 5.22
N GLY A 93 13.93 -7.88 3.98
CA GLY A 93 15.16 -8.06 3.22
C GLY A 93 14.96 -8.06 1.71
N LEU A 94 15.98 -8.58 1.03
CA LEU A 94 15.98 -8.86 -0.40
C LEU A 94 15.95 -10.39 -0.58
N SER A 95 15.41 -10.86 -1.71
CA SER A 95 15.60 -12.25 -2.11
C SER A 95 17.09 -12.55 -2.38
N ASP A 96 17.50 -13.80 -2.23
CA ASP A 96 18.91 -14.23 -2.40
C ASP A 96 19.47 -13.92 -3.79
N ASP A 97 18.61 -13.90 -4.80
CA ASP A 97 18.92 -13.55 -6.19
C ASP A 97 18.87 -12.03 -6.48
N GLY A 98 18.53 -11.21 -5.47
CA GLY A 98 18.43 -9.76 -5.55
C GLY A 98 17.23 -9.24 -6.35
N ASN A 99 16.28 -10.10 -6.73
CA ASN A 99 15.19 -9.73 -7.63
C ASN A 99 13.97 -9.14 -6.95
N PHE A 100 13.80 -9.38 -5.65
CA PHE A 100 12.62 -8.95 -4.91
C PHE A 100 13.01 -8.20 -3.65
N LEU A 101 12.37 -7.06 -3.42
CA LEU A 101 12.26 -6.47 -2.10
C LEU A 101 11.13 -7.16 -1.36
N ILE A 102 11.40 -7.58 -0.13
CA ILE A 102 10.47 -8.36 0.67
C ILE A 102 10.05 -7.52 1.87
N ALA A 103 8.76 -7.22 1.94
CA ALA A 103 8.14 -6.64 3.11
C ALA A 103 7.27 -7.66 3.83
N LYS A 104 7.05 -7.46 5.12
CA LYS A 104 6.22 -8.29 5.98
C LYS A 104 5.22 -7.41 6.70
N GLN A 105 3.99 -7.87 6.77
CA GLN A 105 2.88 -7.17 7.39
C GLN A 105 2.06 -8.18 8.21
N PRO A 106 1.56 -7.86 9.42
CA PRO A 106 0.66 -8.76 10.14
C PRO A 106 -0.58 -9.09 9.31
N LEU A 107 -1.09 -10.32 9.40
CA LEU A 107 -2.28 -10.72 8.64
C LEU A 107 -3.50 -9.93 9.09
N ALA A 108 -4.04 -9.12 8.19
CA ALA A 108 -5.26 -8.34 8.40
C ALA A 108 -6.51 -9.11 7.93
N MET A 109 -7.65 -8.77 8.52
CA MET A 109 -8.96 -9.33 8.17
C MET A 109 -9.75 -8.36 7.30
N PRO A 110 -10.68 -8.85 6.46
CA PRO A 110 -11.56 -7.97 5.69
C PRO A 110 -12.34 -6.99 6.58
N TYR A 111 -12.71 -5.85 6.01
CA TYR A 111 -13.64 -4.90 6.65
C TYR A 111 -14.98 -5.57 7.01
N ALA A 112 -15.67 -5.02 8.00
CA ALA A 112 -17.02 -5.44 8.40
C ALA A 112 -18.08 -4.53 7.78
N ASP A 113 -17.85 -3.22 7.82
CA ASP A 113 -18.66 -2.19 7.17
C ASP A 113 -17.70 -1.22 6.51
N PHE A 114 -17.63 -1.24 5.18
CA PHE A 114 -16.61 -0.50 4.44
C PHE A 114 -16.64 1.00 4.75
N LEU A 115 -17.81 1.64 4.78
CA LEU A 115 -17.90 3.09 4.98
C LEU A 115 -17.52 3.48 6.40
N LYS A 116 -18.01 2.71 7.39
CA LYS A 116 -17.67 2.92 8.79
C LYS A 116 -16.19 2.66 9.07
N ASP A 117 -15.66 1.57 8.53
CA ASP A 117 -14.28 1.15 8.73
C ASP A 117 -13.31 2.10 8.05
N ARG A 118 -13.62 2.54 6.83
CA ARG A 118 -12.84 3.57 6.12
C ARG A 118 -12.76 4.84 6.95
N LYS A 119 -13.89 5.31 7.50
CA LYS A 119 -13.90 6.50 8.36
C LYS A 119 -13.00 6.35 9.58
N VAL A 120 -13.03 5.19 10.24
CA VAL A 120 -12.18 4.91 11.41
C VAL A 120 -10.71 4.81 11.00
N ALA A 121 -10.39 4.10 9.93
CA ALA A 121 -9.02 3.90 9.45
C ALA A 121 -8.38 5.22 8.97
N THR A 122 -9.14 6.07 8.26
CA THR A 122 -8.70 7.42 7.86
C THR A 122 -8.49 8.32 9.08
N ALA A 123 -9.35 8.24 10.10
CA ALA A 123 -9.19 9.00 11.33
C ALA A 123 -7.96 8.55 12.14
N ALA A 124 -7.60 7.27 12.09
CA ALA A 124 -6.41 6.73 12.77
C ALA A 124 -5.12 7.36 12.26
N ILE A 125 -5.07 7.72 10.96
CA ILE A 125 -3.95 8.43 10.35
C ILE A 125 -4.09 9.96 10.37
N LEU A 126 -5.05 10.48 11.13
CA LEU A 126 -5.40 11.91 11.22
C LEU A 126 -5.67 12.55 9.85
N ALA A 127 -6.12 11.76 8.88
CA ALA A 127 -6.41 12.24 7.54
C ALA A 127 -7.81 12.86 7.47
N ILE A 128 -7.91 13.93 6.69
CA ILE A 128 -9.13 14.63 6.38
C ILE A 128 -9.47 14.35 4.92
N ILE A 129 -10.68 13.88 4.66
CA ILE A 129 -11.22 13.79 3.30
C ILE A 129 -11.78 15.18 2.97
N PRO A 130 -11.17 15.94 2.03
CA PRO A 130 -11.65 17.28 1.73
C PRO A 130 -13.09 17.23 1.20
N PRO A 131 -14.03 18.00 1.78
CA PRO A 131 -15.38 18.04 1.25
C PRO A 131 -15.39 18.79 -0.09
N TYR A 132 -16.06 18.23 -1.09
CA TYR A 132 -16.30 18.86 -2.39
C TYR A 132 -15.05 19.16 -3.24
N THR A 133 -14.33 18.12 -3.65
CA THR A 133 -13.26 18.27 -4.65
C THR A 133 -13.79 18.08 -6.07
N ARG A 134 -13.14 18.73 -7.06
CA ARG A 134 -13.33 18.45 -8.50
C ARG A 134 -12.26 17.49 -9.04
N LEU A 135 -11.59 16.77 -8.14
CA LEU A 135 -10.53 15.84 -8.51
C LEU A 135 -11.12 14.61 -9.20
N ASN A 136 -10.34 14.02 -10.10
CA ASN A 136 -10.68 12.77 -10.78
C ASN A 136 -10.63 11.53 -9.86
N ARG A 137 -10.19 11.68 -8.60
CA ARG A 137 -10.09 10.63 -7.57
C ARG A 137 -10.41 11.19 -6.20
N GLU A 138 -11.04 10.37 -5.35
CA GLU A 138 -11.18 10.67 -3.93
C GLU A 138 -9.81 10.57 -3.25
N ILE A 139 -9.50 11.56 -2.41
CA ILE A 139 -8.26 11.60 -1.62
C ILE A 139 -8.60 11.89 -0.17
N ALA A 140 -7.70 11.50 0.72
CA ALA A 140 -7.58 12.11 2.04
C ALA A 140 -6.21 12.81 2.15
N VAL A 141 -6.13 13.81 3.00
CA VAL A 141 -4.91 14.60 3.23
C VAL A 141 -4.57 14.53 4.71
N PHE A 142 -3.30 14.30 5.04
CA PHE A 142 -2.81 14.30 6.42
C PHE A 142 -1.45 15.01 6.50
N TRP A 143 -1.05 15.35 7.72
CA TRP A 143 0.21 16.02 7.99
C TRP A 143 1.13 15.08 8.78
N LEU A 144 2.35 14.89 8.30
CA LEU A 144 3.35 14.04 8.95
C LEU A 144 4.74 14.64 8.72
N ARG A 145 5.51 14.82 9.81
CA ARG A 145 6.90 15.34 9.77
C ARG A 145 7.05 16.62 8.95
N GLU A 146 6.22 17.62 9.24
CA GLU A 146 6.23 18.94 8.57
C GLU A 146 5.86 18.93 7.08
N GLN A 147 5.35 17.80 6.57
CA GLN A 147 4.92 17.64 5.17
C GLN A 147 3.44 17.27 5.10
N ALA A 148 2.73 17.89 4.15
CA ALA A 148 1.38 17.47 3.75
C ALA A 148 1.47 16.27 2.79
N TRP A 149 0.66 15.26 3.07
CA TRP A 149 0.58 14.03 2.28
C TRP A 149 -0.84 13.83 1.76
N ILE A 150 -0.92 13.38 0.53
CA ILE A 150 -2.11 12.82 -0.08
C ILE A 150 -2.07 11.32 0.16
N VAL A 151 -3.18 10.74 0.58
CA VAL A 151 -3.43 9.30 0.51
C VAL A 151 -4.66 9.04 -0.36
N CYS A 152 -4.57 8.05 -1.24
CA CYS A 152 -5.70 7.63 -2.05
C CYS A 152 -5.75 6.11 -2.18
N ASP A 153 -6.63 5.62 -3.06
CA ASP A 153 -6.88 4.20 -3.25
C ASP A 153 -7.44 3.50 -1.99
N LEU A 154 -8.24 4.23 -1.21
CA LEU A 154 -8.92 3.75 0.00
C LEU A 154 -10.20 2.95 -0.36
N HIS A 155 -10.07 1.99 -1.28
CA HIS A 155 -11.15 1.10 -1.67
C HIS A 155 -11.25 -0.11 -0.73
N ASN A 156 -12.26 -0.94 -0.95
CA ASN A 156 -12.62 -2.07 -0.09
C ASN A 156 -11.52 -3.14 0.10
N GLY A 157 -10.52 -3.21 -0.78
CA GLY A 157 -9.38 -4.12 -0.64
C GLY A 157 -8.27 -3.56 0.26
N ASN A 158 -8.23 -2.24 0.42
CA ASN A 158 -7.19 -1.52 1.15
C ASN A 158 -7.66 -1.06 2.55
N ILE A 159 -8.96 -1.21 2.83
CA ILE A 159 -9.53 -1.04 4.17
C ILE A 159 -9.72 -2.42 4.79
N MET A 160 -8.94 -2.68 5.83
CA MET A 160 -8.88 -3.97 6.51
C MET A 160 -9.04 -3.77 8.02
N ARG A 161 -8.96 -4.85 8.79
CA ARG A 161 -9.01 -4.86 10.26
C ARG A 161 -7.79 -5.58 10.81
N ASN A 162 -7.13 -4.98 11.79
CA ASN A 162 -5.99 -5.59 12.46
C ASN A 162 -6.43 -6.75 13.38
N ARG A 163 -5.49 -7.34 14.13
CA ARG A 163 -5.74 -8.48 15.02
C ARG A 163 -6.72 -8.14 16.14
N GLU A 164 -6.73 -6.90 16.60
CA GLU A 164 -7.62 -6.36 17.63
C GLU A 164 -8.99 -5.96 17.06
N ASN A 165 -9.26 -6.29 15.79
CA ASN A 165 -10.49 -5.96 15.08
C ASN A 165 -10.72 -4.44 14.93
N VAL A 166 -9.64 -3.66 14.86
CA VAL A 166 -9.65 -2.22 14.62
C VAL A 166 -9.41 -1.97 13.12
N PRO A 167 -10.24 -1.15 12.45
CA PRO A 167 -10.03 -0.76 11.06
C PRO A 167 -8.67 -0.10 10.81
N THR A 168 -8.02 -0.46 9.71
CA THR A 168 -6.69 0.00 9.32
C THR A 168 -6.55 0.09 7.80
N ILE A 169 -5.53 0.80 7.33
CA ILE A 169 -5.22 1.02 5.93
C ILE A 169 -4.04 0.13 5.53
N ILE A 170 -4.19 -0.64 4.44
CA ILE A 170 -3.10 -1.36 3.77
C ILE A 170 -2.98 -0.89 2.33
N ASP A 171 -1.78 -0.97 1.74
CA ASP A 171 -1.53 -0.85 0.30
C ASP A 171 -2.14 0.39 -0.39
N ALA A 172 -2.37 1.46 0.38
CA ALA A 172 -2.84 2.73 -0.14
C ALA A 172 -1.72 3.43 -0.91
N LEU A 173 -2.10 4.30 -1.84
CA LEU A 173 -1.15 5.14 -2.57
C LEU A 173 -0.92 6.43 -1.79
N VAL A 174 0.33 6.90 -1.77
CA VAL A 174 0.68 8.20 -1.17
C VAL A 174 1.44 9.08 -2.14
N GLY A 175 1.39 10.38 -1.88
CA GLY A 175 2.14 11.41 -2.59
C GLY A 175 2.24 12.68 -1.76
N THR A 176 3.24 13.50 -2.04
CA THR A 176 3.37 14.82 -1.42
C THR A 176 2.36 15.77 -2.04
N LEU A 177 1.76 16.64 -1.21
CA LEU A 177 0.96 17.79 -1.64
C LEU A 177 1.86 19.03 -1.84
#